data_AF-A0A3A8MUE7-F1
#
_entry.id   AF-A0A3A8MUE7-F1
#
_cell.length_a   1.000
_cell.length_b   1.000
_cell.length_c   1.000
_cell.angle_alpha   90.00
_cell.angle_beta   90.00
_cell.angle_gamma   90.00
#
_symmetry.space_group_name_H-M   'P 1'
#
loop_
_entity.id
_entity.type
_entity.pdbx_description
1 polymer ?
#
loop_
_entity_poly.entity_id
_entity_poly.type
_entity_poly.pdbx_seq_one_letter_code
_entity_poly.pdbx_strand_id
1 'polypeptide(L)'
;MSTYTENEGTSPEPGPKETRGVPAPIQGKELSKPALEFPPSFEITEQAIASAGTSEARETGGVSLEAIASVPQPEGVTPAGMKGQRISASEIWGQPTFYEGAFENQHSTGGGRSFTYDSQFYVQCERWLKFWFDNNPWRSPVWVVSFGVQVDKPGWHGTGQAFDLTRMYSTRPDTGGFSQLFYADWRDWHTSPAAAWYAKLYWGTVASLTYYFDVVLTYSYDDSLSDSHQNHVHFDVSENASSGGSWLLGRWHSSRSQITNMQYILALCWGINSVKGTHVYDNATKAGAAAVMKRIGRPGRLPSDSQNDWLTFHHASWQHASGGHVYA
;
A
#
# COMPACT_ATOMS: atom_id res chain seq x y z
N MET A 1 -15.67 -37.58 52.65
CA MET A 1 -14.70 -36.99 53.60
C MET A 1 -13.33 -37.01 52.96
N SER A 2 -12.86 -35.87 52.45
CA SER A 2 -11.45 -35.57 52.27
C SER A 2 -11.35 -34.05 52.17
N THR A 3 -10.65 -33.45 53.12
CA THR A 3 -10.51 -32.00 53.32
C THR A 3 -9.34 -31.47 52.50
N TYR A 4 -9.59 -30.43 51.71
CA TYR A 4 -8.55 -29.59 51.11
C TYR A 4 -8.09 -28.55 52.13
N THR A 5 -6.79 -28.49 52.40
CA THR A 5 -6.13 -27.41 53.13
C THR A 5 -5.38 -26.52 52.14
N GLU A 6 -5.72 -25.23 52.17
CA GLU A 6 -4.96 -24.14 51.54
C GLU A 6 -3.62 -23.97 52.24
N ASN A 7 -2.57 -23.70 51.46
CA ASN A 7 -1.29 -23.25 51.97
C ASN A 7 -0.91 -21.96 51.24
N GLU A 8 -1.01 -20.84 51.95
CA GLU A 8 -0.52 -19.54 51.53
C GLU A 8 1.00 -19.52 51.58
N GLY A 9 1.63 -19.38 50.40
CA GLY A 9 3.07 -19.22 50.25
C GLY A 9 3.42 -17.76 49.93
N THR A 10 4.17 -17.15 50.84
CA THR A 10 4.71 -15.78 50.82
C THR A 10 5.52 -15.44 49.56
N SER A 11 5.30 -14.24 49.01
CA SER A 11 6.12 -13.64 47.93
C SER A 11 7.53 -13.27 48.41
N PRO A 12 8.59 -13.56 47.64
CA PRO A 12 9.93 -13.05 47.92
C PRO A 12 10.09 -11.58 47.48
N GLU A 13 10.81 -10.80 48.28
CA GLU A 13 11.17 -9.41 48.01
C GLU A 13 12.02 -9.24 46.73
N PRO A 14 11.89 -8.12 45.99
CA PRO A 14 12.69 -7.87 44.81
C PRO A 14 14.12 -7.46 45.19
N GLY A 15 15.10 -8.24 44.72
CA GLY A 15 16.51 -7.92 44.81
C GLY A 15 16.91 -6.66 44.01
N PRO A 16 18.12 -6.12 44.27
CA PRO A 16 18.57 -4.84 43.71
C PRO A 16 18.72 -4.90 42.18
N LYS A 17 18.28 -3.83 41.52
CA LYS A 17 18.37 -3.65 40.06
C LYS A 17 19.82 -3.48 39.62
N GLU A 18 20.36 -4.47 38.92
CA GLU A 18 21.58 -4.29 38.12
C GLU A 18 21.32 -3.32 36.96
N THR A 19 22.00 -2.19 36.97
CA THR A 19 22.05 -1.27 35.84
C THR A 19 22.92 -1.89 34.73
N ARG A 20 22.28 -2.52 33.74
CA ARG A 20 22.97 -2.90 32.50
C ARG A 20 23.46 -1.64 31.79
N GLY A 21 24.77 -1.52 31.66
CA GLY A 21 25.42 -0.47 30.88
C GLY A 21 24.92 -0.50 29.43
N VAL A 22 24.64 0.70 28.91
CA VAL A 22 24.28 0.92 27.51
C VAL A 22 25.48 0.49 26.63
N PRO A 23 25.32 -0.50 25.73
CA PRO A 23 26.39 -0.82 24.79
C PRO A 23 26.58 0.37 23.83
N ALA A 24 27.84 0.73 23.60
CA ALA A 24 28.23 1.77 22.65
C ALA A 24 27.65 1.48 21.25
N PRO A 25 27.30 2.52 20.46
CA PRO A 25 26.74 2.33 19.14
C PRO A 25 27.73 1.59 18.25
N ILE A 26 27.31 0.43 17.74
CA ILE A 26 28.02 -0.29 16.69
C ILE A 26 28.00 0.61 15.45
N GLN A 27 29.15 1.15 15.08
CA GLN A 27 29.34 1.79 13.78
C GLN A 27 29.18 0.70 12.70
N GLY A 28 27.95 0.55 12.20
CA GLY A 28 27.65 -0.31 11.08
C GLY A 28 28.39 0.20 9.84
N LYS A 29 29.26 -0.64 9.27
CA LYS A 29 29.67 -0.49 7.88
C LYS A 29 28.40 -0.54 7.03
N GLU A 30 28.03 0.58 6.40
CA GLU A 30 27.13 0.56 5.25
C GLU A 30 27.78 -0.33 4.18
N LEU A 31 27.31 -1.57 4.07
CA LEU A 31 27.45 -2.34 2.85
C LEU A 31 26.48 -1.69 1.86
N SER A 32 26.98 -0.73 1.07
CA SER A 32 26.23 -0.17 -0.04
C SER A 32 25.85 -1.30 -0.98
N LYS A 33 24.56 -1.66 -1.01
CA LYS A 33 24.04 -2.50 -2.09
C LYS A 33 24.31 -1.77 -3.41
N PRO A 34 24.68 -2.47 -4.49
CA PRO A 34 24.50 -1.89 -5.81
C PRO A 34 23.02 -1.50 -5.92
N ALA A 35 22.74 -0.30 -6.43
CA ALA A 35 21.37 0.10 -6.71
C ALA A 35 20.71 -1.04 -7.49
N LEU A 36 19.54 -1.50 -7.04
CA LEU A 36 18.73 -2.43 -7.83
C LEU A 36 18.51 -1.74 -9.16
N GLU A 37 19.24 -2.18 -10.18
CA GLU A 37 19.01 -1.72 -11.53
C GLU A 37 17.58 -2.13 -11.85
N PHE A 38 16.76 -1.14 -12.19
CA PHE A 38 15.46 -1.43 -12.77
C PHE A 38 15.68 -2.45 -13.88
N PRO A 39 14.79 -3.46 -14.03
CA PRO A 39 14.87 -4.37 -15.16
C PRO A 39 15.08 -3.54 -16.42
N PRO A 40 15.99 -3.96 -17.33
CA PRO A 40 16.41 -3.16 -18.48
C PRO A 40 15.17 -2.58 -19.14
N SER A 41 15.19 -1.28 -19.43
CA SER A 41 14.05 -0.54 -19.95
C SER A 41 13.39 -1.32 -21.08
N PHE A 42 12.28 -2.00 -20.78
CA PHE A 42 11.46 -2.55 -21.82
C PHE A 42 10.71 -1.37 -22.38
N GLU A 43 10.95 -1.07 -23.67
CA GLU A 43 10.07 -0.19 -24.41
C GLU A 43 8.67 -0.74 -24.22
N ILE A 44 7.86 -0.04 -23.44
CA ILE A 44 6.42 -0.20 -23.47
C ILE A 44 6.05 0.29 -24.87
N THR A 45 5.99 -0.63 -25.82
CA THR A 45 5.51 -0.30 -27.15
C THR A 45 4.09 0.25 -26.97
N GLU A 46 3.88 1.50 -27.41
CA GLU A 46 2.59 2.20 -27.30
C GLU A 46 1.42 1.37 -27.89
N GLN A 47 1.72 0.38 -28.73
CA GLN A 47 0.76 -0.59 -29.26
C GLN A 47 0.00 -1.41 -28.22
N ALA A 48 0.55 -1.68 -27.02
CA ALA A 48 -0.20 -2.37 -25.97
C ALA A 48 -1.30 -1.48 -25.34
N ILE A 49 -1.11 -0.15 -25.36
CA ILE A 49 -2.06 0.84 -24.82
C ILE A 49 -3.12 1.21 -25.86
N ALA A 50 -2.78 1.19 -27.16
CA ALA A 50 -3.68 1.57 -28.26
C ALA A 50 -4.89 0.64 -28.47
N SER A 51 -4.96 -0.51 -27.78
CA SER A 51 -6.13 -1.41 -27.83
C SER A 51 -7.20 -1.10 -26.78
N ALA A 52 -6.92 -0.21 -25.81
CA ALA A 52 -7.91 0.33 -24.89
C ALA A 52 -8.51 1.60 -25.51
N GLY A 53 -9.80 1.51 -25.86
CA GLY A 53 -10.52 2.49 -26.68
C GLY A 53 -10.32 3.96 -26.29
N THR A 54 -10.37 4.82 -27.32
CA THR A 54 -10.38 6.27 -27.23
C THR A 54 -11.54 6.77 -26.36
N SER A 55 -11.30 7.01 -25.07
CA SER A 55 -12.20 7.78 -24.23
C SER A 55 -11.85 9.27 -24.36
N GLU A 56 -12.87 10.08 -24.67
CA GLU A 56 -12.77 11.53 -24.79
C GLU A 56 -12.05 12.16 -23.58
N ALA A 57 -11.12 13.07 -23.87
CA ALA A 57 -10.38 13.84 -22.89
C ALA A 57 -11.35 14.63 -21.99
N ARG A 58 -11.56 14.17 -20.76
CA ARG A 58 -12.20 14.98 -19.71
C ARG A 58 -11.22 16.07 -19.30
N GLU A 59 -11.68 17.33 -19.39
CA GLU A 59 -10.96 18.49 -18.85
C GLU A 59 -10.55 18.23 -17.40
N THR A 60 -9.25 18.29 -17.14
CA THR A 60 -8.65 18.11 -15.83
C THR A 60 -8.84 19.39 -15.00
N GLY A 61 -10.02 19.52 -14.40
CA GLY A 61 -10.20 20.39 -13.24
C GLY A 61 -9.41 19.80 -12.07
N GLY A 62 -8.44 20.57 -11.54
CA GLY A 62 -7.66 20.14 -10.39
C GLY A 62 -8.56 19.64 -9.27
N VAL A 63 -8.30 18.44 -8.76
CA VAL A 63 -9.07 17.83 -7.67
C VAL A 63 -8.95 18.75 -6.45
N SER A 64 -10.06 19.41 -6.10
CA SER A 64 -10.18 20.22 -4.89
C SER A 64 -10.07 19.30 -3.67
N LEU A 65 -9.37 19.73 -2.61
CA LEU A 65 -9.33 19.04 -1.31
C LEU A 65 -10.74 18.77 -0.75
N GLU A 66 -11.73 19.58 -1.12
CA GLU A 66 -13.13 19.37 -0.74
C GLU A 66 -13.73 18.11 -1.38
N ALA A 67 -13.32 17.75 -2.61
CA ALA A 67 -13.76 16.53 -3.30
C ALA A 67 -13.14 15.25 -2.68
N ILE A 68 -11.95 15.38 -2.08
CA ILE A 68 -11.29 14.30 -1.33
C ILE A 68 -11.95 14.12 0.05
N ALA A 69 -12.34 15.23 0.69
CA ALA A 69 -13.07 15.22 1.96
C ALA A 69 -14.55 14.79 1.82
N SER A 70 -15.13 14.87 0.62
CA SER A 70 -16.54 14.55 0.37
C SER A 70 -16.83 13.09 0.06
N VAL A 71 -15.88 12.17 0.23
CA VAL A 71 -16.19 10.73 0.19
C VAL A 71 -17.19 10.45 1.32
N PRO A 72 -18.41 9.99 1.01
CA PRO A 72 -19.43 9.74 2.04
C PRO A 72 -18.87 8.81 3.10
N GLN A 73 -18.98 9.21 4.36
CA GLN A 73 -18.83 8.28 5.46
C GLN A 73 -19.92 7.21 5.30
N PRO A 74 -19.65 5.92 5.54
CA PRO A 74 -20.74 4.98 5.75
C PRO A 74 -21.68 5.57 6.82
N GLU A 75 -22.96 5.73 6.48
CA GLU A 75 -23.91 6.44 7.32
C GLU A 75 -23.98 5.79 8.72
N GLY A 76 -23.84 6.59 9.77
CA GLY A 76 -24.10 6.18 11.15
C GLY A 76 -22.89 6.00 12.09
N VAL A 77 -21.66 6.29 11.66
CA VAL A 77 -20.46 6.08 12.50
C VAL A 77 -19.57 7.31 12.53
N THR A 78 -19.39 7.93 13.71
CA THR A 78 -18.39 9.00 13.88
C THR A 78 -17.02 8.39 14.18
N PRO A 79 -15.95 8.77 13.44
CA PRO A 79 -14.61 8.19 13.62
C PRO A 79 -14.07 8.27 15.05
N ALA A 80 -14.42 9.31 15.81
CA ALA A 80 -13.88 9.55 17.15
C ALA A 80 -14.29 8.50 18.21
N GLY A 81 -15.41 7.78 18.01
CA GLY A 81 -15.92 6.79 18.98
C GLY A 81 -15.35 5.38 18.83
N MET A 82 -14.55 5.13 17.78
CA MET A 82 -14.20 3.78 17.34
C MET A 82 -12.73 3.38 17.54
N LYS A 83 -11.88 4.29 18.03
CA LYS A 83 -10.45 3.99 18.22
C LYS A 83 -10.25 2.80 19.17
N GLY A 84 -9.63 1.73 18.68
CA GLY A 84 -9.35 0.51 19.46
C GLY A 84 -10.50 -0.50 19.50
N GLN A 85 -11.68 -0.19 18.92
CA GLN A 85 -12.75 -1.17 18.77
C GLN A 85 -12.40 -2.14 17.63
N ARG A 86 -12.55 -3.44 17.90
CA ARG A 86 -12.39 -4.48 16.89
C ARG A 86 -13.71 -4.85 16.24
N ILE A 87 -13.65 -5.09 14.94
CA ILE A 87 -14.75 -5.62 14.15
C ILE A 87 -14.27 -6.82 13.35
N SER A 88 -15.20 -7.72 13.03
CA SER A 88 -14.95 -8.82 12.10
C SER A 88 -15.71 -8.56 10.80
N ALA A 89 -15.00 -8.63 9.67
CA ALA A 89 -15.57 -8.39 8.35
C ALA A 89 -14.96 -9.38 7.35
N SER A 90 -15.77 -9.85 6.38
CA SER A 90 -15.36 -10.78 5.32
C SER A 90 -15.29 -10.12 3.94
N GLU A 91 -15.33 -8.80 3.94
CA GLU A 91 -15.36 -7.96 2.76
C GLU A 91 -14.67 -6.63 3.09
N ILE A 92 -14.28 -5.91 2.05
CA ILE A 92 -13.98 -4.47 2.10
C ILE A 92 -14.76 -3.85 0.95
N TRP A 93 -15.54 -2.80 1.20
CA TRP A 93 -16.36 -2.09 0.21
C TRP A 93 -17.30 -2.98 -0.60
N GLY A 94 -17.93 -3.92 0.09
CA GLY A 94 -18.79 -4.96 -0.48
C GLY A 94 -18.05 -5.99 -1.32
N GLN A 95 -16.71 -5.96 -1.34
CA GLN A 95 -15.87 -6.87 -2.12
C GLN A 95 -15.29 -7.95 -1.22
N PRO A 96 -15.46 -9.24 -1.57
CA PRO A 96 -15.04 -10.33 -0.69
C PRO A 96 -13.53 -10.33 -0.46
N THR A 97 -13.14 -10.57 0.79
CA THR A 97 -11.75 -10.78 1.17
C THR A 97 -11.45 -12.27 1.31
N PHE A 98 -10.27 -12.71 0.87
CA PHE A 98 -9.83 -14.10 0.92
C PHE A 98 -8.48 -14.23 1.61
N TYR A 99 -8.21 -15.41 2.16
CA TYR A 99 -6.87 -15.73 2.66
C TYR A 99 -6.04 -16.43 1.60
N GLU A 100 -4.81 -15.98 1.37
CA GLU A 100 -3.93 -16.51 0.32
C GLU A 100 -3.81 -18.04 0.37
N GLY A 101 -3.53 -18.62 1.55
CA GLY A 101 -3.36 -20.06 1.71
C GLY A 101 -4.65 -20.89 1.55
N ALA A 102 -5.80 -20.25 1.38
CA ALA A 102 -7.09 -20.91 1.15
C ALA A 102 -7.79 -20.39 -0.11
N PHE A 103 -7.16 -19.48 -0.86
CA PHE A 103 -7.81 -18.75 -1.94
C PHE A 103 -8.39 -19.69 -2.99
N GLU A 104 -7.64 -20.70 -3.43
CA GLU A 104 -8.07 -21.68 -4.45
C GLU A 104 -9.38 -22.40 -4.08
N ASN A 105 -9.56 -22.71 -2.79
CA ASN A 105 -10.75 -23.40 -2.29
C ASN A 105 -11.90 -22.43 -1.95
N GLN A 106 -11.57 -21.21 -1.52
CA GLN A 106 -12.55 -20.21 -1.07
C GLN A 106 -13.25 -19.50 -2.21
N HIS A 107 -12.52 -19.14 -3.27
CA HIS A 107 -13.09 -18.37 -4.38
C HIS A 107 -14.11 -19.19 -5.20
N SER A 108 -13.90 -20.50 -5.32
CA SER A 108 -14.80 -21.43 -6.03
C SER A 108 -16.08 -21.73 -5.27
N THR A 109 -16.10 -21.54 -3.95
CA THR A 109 -17.26 -21.77 -3.08
C THR A 109 -18.01 -20.48 -2.73
N GLY A 110 -17.52 -19.32 -3.20
CA GLY A 110 -18.11 -18.00 -2.93
C GLY A 110 -17.93 -17.51 -1.49
N GLY A 111 -17.14 -18.20 -0.67
CA GLY A 111 -16.94 -17.87 0.74
C GLY A 111 -15.74 -16.95 0.95
N GLY A 112 -15.97 -15.66 1.16
CA GLY A 112 -14.95 -14.77 1.73
C GLY A 112 -14.53 -15.25 3.13
N ARG A 113 -13.31 -14.90 3.55
CA ARG A 113 -12.83 -15.11 4.92
C ARG A 113 -13.04 -13.86 5.74
N SER A 114 -13.62 -14.01 6.93
CA SER A 114 -13.63 -12.95 7.92
C SER A 114 -12.24 -12.70 8.50
N PHE A 115 -11.81 -11.44 8.52
CA PHE A 115 -10.66 -10.95 9.26
C PHE A 115 -11.13 -10.06 10.41
N THR A 116 -10.27 -9.90 11.41
CA THR A 116 -10.50 -8.96 12.51
C THR A 116 -9.70 -7.69 12.26
N TYR A 117 -10.37 -6.54 12.29
CA TYR A 117 -9.80 -5.22 12.04
C TYR A 117 -9.94 -4.36 13.28
N ASP A 118 -9.04 -3.41 13.47
CA ASP A 118 -9.43 -2.15 14.12
C ASP A 118 -10.45 -1.43 13.23
N SER A 119 -11.51 -0.91 13.84
CA SER A 119 -12.64 -0.33 13.09
C SER A 119 -12.28 0.94 12.32
N GLN A 120 -11.36 1.78 12.81
CA GLN A 120 -10.90 2.94 12.05
C GLN A 120 -10.04 2.51 10.85
N PHE A 121 -9.16 1.53 11.06
CA PHE A 121 -8.36 0.95 9.99
C PHE A 121 -9.24 0.31 8.90
N TYR A 122 -10.31 -0.39 9.29
CA TYR A 122 -11.29 -0.94 8.36
C TYR A 122 -11.94 0.14 7.49
N VAL A 123 -12.43 1.23 8.10
CA VAL A 123 -13.02 2.36 7.36
C VAL A 123 -12.01 2.99 6.40
N GLN A 124 -10.72 2.97 6.72
CA GLN A 124 -9.68 3.44 5.80
C GLN A 124 -9.46 2.47 4.64
N CYS A 125 -9.51 1.16 4.88
CA CYS A 125 -9.49 0.13 3.84
C CYS A 125 -10.70 0.27 2.89
N GLU A 126 -11.90 0.51 3.43
CA GLU A 126 -13.12 0.78 2.65
C GLU A 126 -12.93 1.95 1.68
N ARG A 127 -12.42 3.08 2.19
CA ARG A 127 -12.16 4.28 1.39
C ARG A 127 -11.08 4.01 0.34
N TRP A 128 -10.01 3.31 0.71
CA TRP A 128 -8.95 2.93 -0.21
C TRP A 128 -9.48 2.05 -1.34
N LEU A 129 -10.24 0.99 -1.06
CA LEU A 129 -10.70 0.09 -2.11
C LEU A 129 -11.73 0.78 -3.02
N LYS A 130 -12.62 1.61 -2.45
CA LYS A 130 -13.50 2.46 -3.26
C LYS A 130 -12.70 3.38 -4.18
N PHE A 131 -11.70 4.08 -3.65
CA PHE A 131 -10.82 4.94 -4.46
C PHE A 131 -10.10 4.15 -5.54
N TRP A 132 -9.55 2.98 -5.17
CA TRP A 132 -8.85 2.11 -6.09
C TRP A 132 -9.77 1.79 -7.27
N PHE A 133 -11.01 1.36 -6.99
CA PHE A 133 -12.03 1.03 -7.98
C PHE A 133 -12.45 2.22 -8.85
N ASP A 134 -12.87 3.32 -8.25
CA ASP A 134 -13.39 4.50 -8.96
C ASP A 134 -12.37 5.14 -9.92
N ASN A 135 -11.07 4.90 -9.69
CA ASN A 135 -9.96 5.52 -10.42
C ASN A 135 -9.26 4.55 -11.37
N ASN A 136 -9.98 3.52 -11.82
CA ASN A 136 -9.51 2.58 -12.81
C ASN A 136 -10.66 2.15 -13.75
N PRO A 137 -10.35 1.65 -14.97
CA PRO A 137 -11.38 1.27 -15.93
C PRO A 137 -12.01 -0.11 -15.67
N TRP A 138 -11.58 -0.83 -14.64
CA TRP A 138 -11.97 -2.21 -14.34
C TRP A 138 -13.29 -2.27 -13.57
N ARG A 139 -13.93 -3.44 -13.57
CA ARG A 139 -15.32 -3.63 -13.11
C ARG A 139 -15.44 -4.67 -12.00
N SER A 140 -16.48 -4.54 -11.19
CA SER A 140 -16.82 -5.50 -10.13
C SER A 140 -17.21 -6.88 -10.72
N PRO A 141 -17.04 -8.00 -9.98
CA PRO A 141 -16.48 -8.12 -8.63
C PRO A 141 -14.98 -7.82 -8.60
N VAL A 142 -14.54 -7.26 -7.48
CA VAL A 142 -13.12 -7.23 -7.09
C VAL A 142 -12.92 -8.29 -6.02
N TRP A 143 -11.90 -9.12 -6.14
CA TRP A 143 -11.50 -10.03 -5.06
C TRP A 143 -10.21 -9.53 -4.44
N VAL A 144 -10.20 -9.40 -3.12
CA VAL A 144 -9.03 -8.95 -2.35
C VAL A 144 -8.47 -10.14 -1.61
N VAL A 145 -7.21 -10.49 -1.86
CA VAL A 145 -6.55 -11.65 -1.24
C VAL A 145 -5.45 -11.17 -0.30
N SER A 146 -5.35 -11.79 0.87
CA SER A 146 -4.48 -11.35 1.95
C SER A 146 -3.83 -12.48 2.74
N PHE A 147 -2.65 -12.23 3.32
CA PHE A 147 -2.10 -13.09 4.40
C PHE A 147 -2.68 -12.78 5.78
N GLY A 148 -3.49 -11.72 5.91
CA GLY A 148 -4.22 -11.41 7.13
C GLY A 148 -4.14 -9.94 7.53
N VAL A 149 -4.96 -9.63 8.52
CA VAL A 149 -5.11 -8.30 9.12
C VAL A 149 -4.67 -8.35 10.57
N GLN A 150 -5.52 -8.91 11.43
CA GLN A 150 -5.11 -9.29 12.77
C GLN A 150 -4.48 -10.69 12.76
N VAL A 151 -3.28 -10.77 13.31
CA VAL A 151 -2.62 -12.03 13.68
C VAL A 151 -2.04 -11.86 15.08
N ASP A 152 -1.95 -12.97 15.83
CA ASP A 152 -1.47 -12.97 17.22
C ASP A 152 0.06 -12.78 17.28
N LYS A 153 0.51 -11.56 16.96
CA LYS A 153 1.91 -11.12 17.03
C LYS A 153 2.00 -9.66 17.50
N PRO A 154 3.12 -9.22 18.08
CA PRO A 154 3.33 -7.80 18.43
C PRO A 154 3.21 -6.86 17.21
N GLY A 155 2.94 -5.59 17.47
CA GLY A 155 2.84 -4.54 16.44
C GLY A 155 1.44 -4.38 15.84
N TRP A 156 1.35 -3.71 14.69
CA TRP A 156 0.08 -3.28 14.09
C TRP A 156 -0.85 -4.41 13.68
N HIS A 157 -0.30 -5.57 13.32
CA HIS A 157 -1.12 -6.76 13.12
C HIS A 157 -1.75 -7.25 14.42
N GLY A 158 -1.04 -7.22 15.56
CA GLY A 158 -1.64 -7.55 16.85
C GLY A 158 -2.84 -6.65 17.16
N THR A 159 -2.77 -5.39 16.72
CA THR A 159 -3.84 -4.41 16.85
C THR A 159 -4.83 -4.37 15.67
N GLY A 160 -4.70 -5.25 14.66
CA GLY A 160 -5.57 -5.29 13.47
C GLY A 160 -5.60 -3.99 12.66
N GLN A 161 -4.51 -3.24 12.74
CA GLN A 161 -4.28 -1.96 12.07
C GLN A 161 -3.30 -2.09 10.90
N ALA A 162 -3.04 -3.32 10.47
CA ALA A 162 -2.18 -3.66 9.35
C ALA A 162 -2.84 -4.68 8.45
N PHE A 163 -2.44 -4.71 7.18
CA PHE A 163 -2.95 -5.61 6.17
C PHE A 163 -1.82 -6.07 5.24
N ASP A 164 -1.76 -7.37 4.99
CA ASP A 164 -0.80 -7.95 4.04
C ASP A 164 -1.54 -8.31 2.74
N LEU A 165 -1.47 -7.44 1.72
CA LEU A 165 -2.15 -7.64 0.43
C LEU A 165 -1.33 -8.51 -0.50
N THR A 166 -1.91 -9.59 -1.01
CA THR A 166 -1.23 -10.55 -1.88
C THR A 166 -1.69 -10.45 -3.33
N ARG A 167 -3.01 -10.40 -3.55
CA ARG A 167 -3.60 -10.37 -4.90
C ARG A 167 -4.84 -9.52 -4.94
N MET A 168 -5.09 -8.96 -6.12
CA MET A 168 -6.41 -8.45 -6.46
C MET A 168 -6.81 -8.91 -7.85
N TYR A 169 -8.08 -9.27 -7.98
CA TYR A 169 -8.69 -9.62 -9.24
C TYR A 169 -9.85 -8.70 -9.53
N SER A 170 -10.13 -8.45 -10.79
CA SER A 170 -11.26 -7.63 -11.23
C SER A 170 -11.71 -8.05 -12.62
N THR A 171 -12.87 -7.55 -13.03
CA THR A 171 -13.45 -7.84 -14.34
C THR A 171 -12.94 -6.85 -15.38
N ARG A 172 -12.45 -7.39 -16.50
CA ARG A 172 -12.05 -6.65 -17.68
C ARG A 172 -13.23 -5.88 -18.28
N PRO A 173 -13.09 -4.58 -18.57
CA PRO A 173 -14.18 -3.80 -19.16
C PRO A 173 -14.47 -4.19 -20.61
N ASP A 174 -13.45 -4.65 -21.34
CA ASP A 174 -13.49 -5.01 -22.77
C ASP A 174 -14.06 -6.41 -23.01
N THR A 175 -13.60 -7.40 -22.22
CA THR A 175 -13.97 -8.81 -22.44
C THR A 175 -15.01 -9.33 -21.45
N GLY A 176 -15.23 -8.64 -20.33
CA GLY A 176 -15.96 -9.20 -19.19
C GLY A 176 -15.23 -10.35 -18.50
N GLY A 177 -13.99 -10.67 -18.92
CA GLY A 177 -13.19 -11.73 -18.33
C GLY A 177 -12.60 -11.33 -16.98
N PHE A 178 -12.51 -12.28 -16.06
CA PHE A 178 -11.87 -12.06 -14.78
C PHE A 178 -10.35 -12.06 -14.92
N SER A 179 -9.65 -11.10 -14.31
CA SER A 179 -8.20 -10.92 -14.48
C SER A 179 -7.52 -10.50 -13.18
N GLN A 180 -6.32 -11.03 -12.96
CA GLN A 180 -5.45 -10.61 -11.87
C GLN A 180 -4.86 -9.24 -12.19
N LEU A 181 -5.21 -8.23 -11.39
CA LEU A 181 -4.72 -6.85 -11.57
C LEU A 181 -3.62 -6.49 -10.60
N PHE A 182 -3.57 -7.15 -9.45
CA PHE A 182 -2.48 -6.99 -8.53
C PHE A 182 -1.97 -8.37 -8.13
N TYR A 183 -0.64 -8.50 -8.09
CA TYR A 183 0.03 -9.68 -7.59
C TYR A 183 1.34 -9.29 -6.92
N ALA A 184 1.47 -9.63 -5.65
CA ALA A 184 2.58 -9.18 -4.85
C ALA A 184 3.80 -10.10 -4.87
N ASP A 185 3.68 -11.35 -5.36
CA ASP A 185 4.84 -12.26 -5.40
C ASP A 185 5.83 -11.85 -6.49
N TRP A 186 6.73 -10.94 -6.09
CA TRP A 186 7.78 -10.40 -6.94
C TRP A 186 8.62 -11.51 -7.55
N ARG A 187 8.95 -12.55 -6.77
CA ARG A 187 9.79 -13.67 -7.23
C ARG A 187 9.19 -14.39 -8.42
N ASP A 188 7.87 -14.45 -8.49
CA ASP A 188 7.17 -15.03 -9.63
C ASP A 188 7.05 -14.02 -10.78
N TRP A 189 6.36 -12.90 -10.57
CA TRP A 189 5.99 -12.04 -11.70
C TRP A 189 7.18 -11.34 -12.37
N HIS A 190 8.29 -11.08 -11.67
CA HIS A 190 9.43 -10.35 -12.24
C HIS A 190 10.18 -11.14 -13.33
N THR A 191 10.04 -12.46 -13.34
CA THR A 191 10.64 -13.35 -14.36
C THR A 191 9.65 -13.72 -15.46
N SER A 192 8.38 -13.35 -15.31
CA SER A 192 7.34 -13.69 -16.27
C SER A 192 7.48 -12.87 -17.57
N PRO A 193 7.02 -13.39 -18.73
CA PRO A 193 6.93 -12.60 -19.97
C PRO A 193 6.06 -11.33 -19.84
N ALA A 194 5.19 -11.28 -18.83
CA ALA A 194 4.32 -10.14 -18.52
C ALA A 194 4.89 -9.25 -17.39
N ALA A 195 6.18 -9.37 -17.05
CA ALA A 195 6.78 -8.66 -15.91
C ALA A 195 6.56 -7.15 -15.95
N ALA A 196 6.67 -6.51 -17.11
CA ALA A 196 6.44 -5.07 -17.25
C ALA A 196 4.99 -4.67 -16.91
N TRP A 197 4.02 -5.48 -17.34
CA TRP A 197 2.60 -5.28 -17.03
C TRP A 197 2.34 -5.42 -15.52
N TYR A 198 2.83 -6.51 -14.91
CA TYR A 198 2.68 -6.72 -13.47
C TYR A 198 3.40 -5.66 -12.65
N ALA A 199 4.62 -5.25 -13.04
CA ALA A 199 5.36 -4.18 -12.38
C ALA A 199 4.56 -2.87 -12.37
N LYS A 200 3.99 -2.48 -13.51
CA LYS A 200 3.20 -1.25 -13.63
C LYS A 200 1.98 -1.29 -12.73
N LEU A 201 1.19 -2.38 -12.73
CA LEU A 201 0.01 -2.48 -11.88
C LEU A 201 0.33 -2.66 -10.39
N TYR A 202 1.41 -3.38 -10.07
CA TYR A 202 1.92 -3.51 -8.70
C TYR A 202 2.24 -2.14 -8.12
N TRP A 203 3.08 -1.37 -8.81
CA TRP A 203 3.50 -0.05 -8.33
C TRP A 203 2.39 1.00 -8.43
N GLY A 204 1.46 0.86 -9.37
CA GLY A 204 0.22 1.64 -9.40
C GLY A 204 -0.65 1.39 -8.16
N THR A 205 -0.81 0.11 -7.78
CA THR A 205 -1.56 -0.25 -6.56
C THR A 205 -0.84 0.27 -5.32
N VAL A 206 0.50 0.17 -5.26
CA VAL A 206 1.29 0.79 -4.19
C VAL A 206 1.06 2.31 -4.15
N ALA A 207 0.97 2.99 -5.29
CA ALA A 207 0.61 4.42 -5.33
C ALA A 207 -0.75 4.68 -4.65
N SER A 208 -1.77 3.87 -4.96
CA SER A 208 -3.09 3.99 -4.32
C SER A 208 -3.05 3.73 -2.81
N LEU A 209 -2.21 2.80 -2.36
CA LEU A 209 -2.02 2.51 -0.94
C LEU A 209 -1.32 3.68 -0.26
N THR A 210 -0.23 4.21 -0.84
CA THR A 210 0.51 5.36 -0.30
C THR A 210 -0.33 6.63 -0.21
N TYR A 211 -1.37 6.76 -1.04
CA TYR A 211 -2.36 7.83 -0.90
C TYR A 211 -3.12 7.75 0.44
N TYR A 212 -3.51 6.55 0.88
CA TYR A 212 -4.30 6.35 2.09
C TYR A 212 -3.46 6.03 3.33
N PHE A 213 -2.35 5.32 3.21
CA PHE A 213 -1.62 4.72 4.31
C PHE A 213 -0.24 5.36 4.51
N ASP A 214 0.21 5.40 5.76
CA ASP A 214 1.48 6.01 6.14
C ASP A 214 2.65 5.04 5.94
N VAL A 215 2.44 3.78 6.26
CA VAL A 215 3.44 2.74 6.05
C VAL A 215 2.93 1.82 4.94
N VAL A 216 3.71 1.73 3.86
CA VAL A 216 3.50 0.78 2.77
C VAL A 216 4.84 0.14 2.46
N LEU A 217 5.01 -1.10 2.91
CA LEU A 217 6.23 -1.88 2.74
C LEU A 217 6.05 -2.86 1.58
N THR A 218 7.05 -2.90 0.72
CA THR A 218 7.07 -3.70 -0.51
C THR A 218 8.29 -4.60 -0.49
N TYR A 219 8.40 -5.53 -1.44
CA TYR A 219 9.62 -6.33 -1.65
C TYR A 219 10.90 -5.49 -1.75
N SER A 220 10.81 -4.20 -2.13
CA SER A 220 11.97 -3.31 -2.25
C SER A 220 12.45 -2.73 -0.91
N TYR A 221 11.62 -2.84 0.14
CA TYR A 221 11.95 -2.43 1.49
C TYR A 221 12.84 -3.46 2.19
N ASP A 222 12.59 -4.74 1.91
CA ASP A 222 13.34 -5.87 2.44
C ASP A 222 14.85 -5.70 2.22
N ASP A 223 15.61 -5.87 3.29
CA ASP A 223 17.04 -6.08 3.16
C ASP A 223 17.33 -7.52 2.73
N SER A 224 18.59 -7.83 2.38
CA SER A 224 18.94 -9.18 1.90
C SER A 224 18.85 -10.27 2.97
N LEU A 225 18.42 -9.93 4.19
CA LEU A 225 18.32 -10.83 5.33
C LEU A 225 16.87 -11.10 5.73
N SER A 226 15.91 -10.36 5.17
CA SER A 226 14.49 -10.49 5.46
C SER A 226 13.69 -10.59 4.17
N ASP A 227 13.31 -11.80 3.75
CA ASP A 227 12.40 -12.02 2.62
C ASP A 227 10.92 -11.77 3.01
N SER A 228 10.68 -10.78 3.86
CA SER A 228 9.40 -10.64 4.55
C SER A 228 8.26 -10.15 3.66
N HIS A 229 8.51 -9.29 2.70
CA HIS A 229 7.53 -8.63 1.84
C HIS A 229 7.69 -9.03 0.35
N GLN A 230 8.37 -10.15 0.07
CA GLN A 230 8.54 -10.62 -1.31
C GLN A 230 7.24 -11.13 -1.95
N ASN A 231 6.25 -11.50 -1.13
CA ASN A 231 5.00 -12.12 -1.55
C ASN A 231 3.73 -11.34 -1.14
N HIS A 232 3.89 -10.17 -0.52
CA HIS A 232 2.79 -9.28 -0.15
C HIS A 232 3.25 -7.82 -0.06
N VAL A 233 2.29 -6.90 -0.16
CA VAL A 233 2.49 -5.51 0.25
C VAL A 233 1.86 -5.35 1.61
N HIS A 234 2.69 -5.03 2.60
CA HIS A 234 2.23 -4.69 3.93
C HIS A 234 1.83 -3.22 3.97
N PHE A 235 0.69 -2.89 4.53
CA PHE A 235 0.34 -1.51 4.83
C PHE A 235 -0.37 -1.37 6.16
N ASP A 236 -0.08 -0.26 6.83
CA ASP A 236 -0.63 0.07 8.13
C ASP A 236 -0.85 1.58 8.29
N VAL A 237 -1.49 1.93 9.40
CA VAL A 237 -1.66 3.31 9.85
C VAL A 237 -0.65 3.60 10.95
N SER A 238 -0.05 4.80 10.94
CA SER A 238 0.74 5.24 12.08
C SER A 238 -0.15 5.67 13.25
N GLU A 239 0.45 5.71 14.45
CA GLU A 239 -0.19 6.14 15.71
C GLU A 239 -0.93 7.50 15.62
N ASN A 240 -0.57 8.33 14.63
CA ASN A 240 -1.11 9.66 14.41
C ASN A 240 -2.25 9.75 13.37
N ALA A 241 -2.61 8.65 12.69
CA ALA A 241 -3.54 8.66 11.55
C ALA A 241 -5.04 8.81 11.93
N SER A 242 -5.35 9.40 13.09
CA SER A 242 -6.72 9.55 13.62
C SER A 242 -7.70 10.38 12.76
N SER A 243 -7.33 10.81 11.55
CA SER A 243 -8.12 11.70 10.69
C SER A 243 -8.12 11.37 9.18
N GLY A 244 -7.83 10.13 8.76
CA GLY A 244 -8.30 9.63 7.45
C GLY A 244 -7.51 10.02 6.20
N GLY A 245 -6.18 9.89 6.23
CA GLY A 245 -5.30 9.95 5.05
C GLY A 245 -3.87 9.58 5.43
N SER A 246 -2.95 9.48 4.46
CA SER A 246 -1.52 9.40 4.75
C SER A 246 -1.07 10.73 5.38
N TRP A 247 -1.04 10.82 6.71
CA TRP A 247 -0.69 12.01 7.48
C TRP A 247 0.84 12.16 7.58
N LEU A 248 1.49 12.35 6.43
CA LEU A 248 2.90 12.69 6.37
C LEU A 248 3.09 14.19 6.09
N LEU A 249 2.58 15.04 6.98
CA LEU A 249 2.96 16.46 6.96
C LEU A 249 4.47 16.57 7.23
N GLY A 250 5.24 16.86 6.17
CA GLY A 250 6.62 17.32 6.24
C GLY A 250 7.70 16.25 6.47
N ARG A 251 7.41 14.94 6.30
CA ARG A 251 8.42 13.88 6.57
C ARG A 251 8.53 12.76 5.55
N TRP A 252 7.70 12.72 4.50
CA TRP A 252 7.78 11.66 3.48
C TRP A 252 9.18 11.58 2.85
N HIS A 253 9.85 12.72 2.66
CA HIS A 253 11.21 12.80 2.11
C HIS A 253 12.31 12.31 3.06
N SER A 254 11.95 11.91 4.28
CA SER A 254 12.84 11.27 5.26
C SER A 254 12.47 9.81 5.53
N SER A 255 11.35 9.34 4.97
CA SER A 255 10.92 7.95 5.08
C SER A 255 11.51 7.14 3.93
N ARG A 256 12.32 6.14 4.27
CA ARG A 256 12.92 5.23 3.31
C ARG A 256 11.86 4.55 2.44
N SER A 257 10.80 4.02 3.02
CA SER A 257 9.73 3.33 2.28
C SER A 257 9.03 4.28 1.30
N GLN A 258 8.71 5.50 1.74
CA GLN A 258 8.01 6.48 0.90
C GLN A 258 8.83 6.96 -0.29
N ILE A 259 10.12 7.26 -0.05
CA ILE A 259 11.04 7.62 -1.14
C ILE A 259 11.18 6.44 -2.12
N THR A 260 11.32 5.23 -1.60
CA THR A 260 11.44 4.02 -2.43
C THR A 260 10.18 3.84 -3.29
N ASN A 261 9.00 3.93 -2.70
CA ASN A 261 7.74 3.80 -3.43
C ASN A 261 7.64 4.84 -4.55
N MET A 262 7.93 6.11 -4.25
CA MET A 262 7.95 7.16 -5.27
C MET A 262 8.95 6.88 -6.39
N GLN A 263 10.17 6.44 -6.08
CA GLN A 263 11.20 6.15 -7.09
C GLN A 263 10.75 5.04 -8.05
N TYR A 264 10.18 3.96 -7.53
CA TYR A 264 9.68 2.86 -8.36
C TYR A 264 8.43 3.26 -9.14
N ILE A 265 7.53 4.07 -8.57
CA ILE A 265 6.39 4.64 -9.29
C ILE A 265 6.86 5.51 -10.46
N LEU A 266 7.83 6.41 -10.24
CA LEU A 266 8.41 7.25 -11.28
C LEU A 266 9.01 6.43 -12.42
N ALA A 267 9.78 5.38 -12.09
CA ALA A 267 10.42 4.55 -13.10
C ALA A 267 9.41 3.66 -13.84
N LEU A 268 8.58 2.91 -13.11
CA LEU A 268 7.80 1.80 -13.67
C LEU A 268 6.37 2.19 -14.07
N CYS A 269 5.78 3.20 -13.44
CA CYS A 269 4.47 3.71 -13.87
C CYS A 269 4.63 4.80 -14.93
N TRP A 270 5.56 5.74 -14.73
CA TRP A 270 5.73 6.94 -15.57
C TRP A 270 6.86 6.88 -16.60
N GLY A 271 7.65 5.81 -16.61
CA GLY A 271 8.74 5.60 -17.57
C GLY A 271 9.94 6.54 -17.36
N ILE A 272 10.12 7.11 -16.16
CA ILE A 272 11.24 8.03 -15.88
C ILE A 272 12.51 7.23 -15.55
N ASN A 273 13.14 6.67 -16.58
CA ASN A 273 14.27 5.72 -16.46
C ASN A 273 15.56 6.29 -15.81
N SER A 274 15.65 7.62 -15.68
CA SER A 274 16.76 8.31 -15.00
C SER A 274 16.69 8.20 -13.48
N VAL A 275 15.51 7.94 -12.92
CA VAL A 275 15.34 7.63 -11.50
C VAL A 275 15.86 6.21 -11.26
N LYS A 276 16.46 5.96 -10.10
CA LYS A 276 16.95 4.66 -9.62
C LYS A 276 16.43 4.41 -8.19
N GLY A 277 16.30 3.16 -7.77
CA GLY A 277 15.92 2.79 -6.40
C GLY A 277 17.06 3.07 -5.40
N THR A 278 17.44 4.33 -5.22
CA THR A 278 18.53 4.75 -4.33
C THR A 278 18.11 4.89 -2.88
N HIS A 279 16.79 4.89 -2.61
CA HIS A 279 16.19 5.13 -1.29
C HIS A 279 16.44 6.54 -0.74
N VAL A 280 17.01 7.43 -1.53
CA VAL A 280 17.34 8.82 -1.18
C VAL A 280 16.57 9.76 -2.10
N TYR A 281 16.01 10.85 -1.56
CA TYR A 281 15.35 11.87 -2.38
C TYR A 281 16.38 12.75 -3.13
N ASP A 282 17.05 12.13 -4.08
CA ASP A 282 18.15 12.69 -4.87
C ASP A 282 17.66 13.59 -6.03
N ASN A 283 18.61 14.15 -6.78
CA ASN A 283 18.29 15.09 -7.87
C ASN A 283 17.52 14.42 -9.03
N ALA A 284 17.79 13.15 -9.32
CA ALA A 284 17.06 12.42 -10.35
C ALA A 284 15.60 12.22 -9.93
N THR A 285 15.36 11.85 -8.68
CA THR A 285 14.04 11.67 -8.09
C THR A 285 13.26 12.99 -8.08
N LYS A 286 13.89 14.10 -7.67
CA LYS A 286 13.29 15.44 -7.72
C LYS A 286 12.89 15.85 -9.14
N ALA A 287 13.78 15.64 -10.11
CA ALA A 287 13.51 15.95 -11.50
C ALA A 287 12.38 15.09 -12.09
N GLY A 288 12.35 13.80 -11.75
CA GLY A 288 11.27 12.89 -12.15
C GLY A 288 9.92 13.28 -11.57
N ALA A 289 9.87 13.57 -10.26
CA ALA A 289 8.66 14.06 -9.60
C ALA A 289 8.19 15.39 -10.23
N ALA A 290 9.09 16.34 -10.47
CA ALA A 290 8.78 17.59 -11.15
C ALA A 290 8.20 17.38 -12.56
N ALA A 291 8.76 16.45 -13.34
CA ALA A 291 8.26 16.10 -14.66
C ALA A 291 6.84 15.53 -14.61
N VAL A 292 6.56 14.62 -13.67
CA VAL A 292 5.21 14.07 -13.47
C VAL A 292 4.25 15.16 -13.03
N MET A 293 4.60 15.98 -12.04
CA MET A 293 3.76 17.09 -11.58
C MET A 293 3.39 18.04 -12.73
N LYS A 294 4.32 18.32 -13.64
CA LYS A 294 4.04 19.10 -14.84
C LYS A 294 3.07 18.41 -15.80
N ARG A 295 3.25 17.11 -16.07
CA ARG A 295 2.34 16.30 -16.93
C ARG A 295 0.91 16.30 -16.40
N ILE A 296 0.75 16.28 -15.08
CA ILE A 296 -0.58 16.29 -14.43
C ILE A 296 -1.12 17.72 -14.20
N GLY A 297 -0.54 18.73 -14.85
CA GLY A 297 -1.04 20.12 -14.82
C GLY A 297 -0.75 20.88 -13.51
N ARG A 298 0.19 20.43 -12.69
CA ARG A 298 0.58 21.08 -11.44
C ARG A 298 1.91 21.86 -11.60
N PRO A 299 2.20 22.83 -10.71
CA PRO A 299 3.53 23.43 -10.66
C PRO A 299 4.58 22.34 -10.50
N GLY A 300 5.62 22.31 -11.36
CA GLY A 300 6.60 21.23 -11.48
C GLY A 300 7.55 21.06 -10.29
N ARG A 301 7.01 20.90 -9.08
CA ARG A 301 7.71 20.55 -7.85
C ARG A 301 6.77 19.74 -6.97
N LEU A 302 7.34 18.81 -6.21
CA LEU A 302 6.68 18.14 -5.09
C LEU A 302 7.30 18.73 -3.81
N PRO A 303 6.72 19.80 -3.23
CA PRO A 303 7.25 20.39 -2.01
C PRO A 303 7.23 19.37 -0.87
N SER A 304 8.30 19.31 -0.08
CA SER A 304 8.43 18.44 1.08
C SER A 304 7.31 18.61 2.11
N ASP A 305 6.68 19.78 2.12
CA ASP A 305 5.62 20.22 3.02
C ASP A 305 4.22 20.25 2.39
N SER A 306 4.07 19.90 1.11
CA SER A 306 2.78 19.90 0.42
C SER A 306 2.15 18.51 0.41
N GLN A 307 1.33 18.23 1.43
CA GLN A 307 0.53 17.00 1.47
C GLN A 307 -0.42 16.90 0.27
N ASN A 308 -0.99 18.02 -0.18
CA ASN A 308 -1.89 18.01 -1.32
C ASN A 308 -1.18 17.60 -2.61
N ASP A 309 0.04 18.09 -2.86
CA ASP A 309 0.80 17.68 -4.04
C ASP A 309 1.26 16.22 -3.94
N TRP A 310 1.62 15.75 -2.74
CA TRP A 310 1.91 14.33 -2.48
C TRP A 310 0.73 13.42 -2.83
N LEU A 311 -0.46 13.73 -2.32
CA LEU A 311 -1.69 12.99 -2.62
C LEU A 311 -2.03 13.07 -4.11
N THR A 312 -1.90 14.25 -4.72
CA THR A 312 -2.15 14.45 -6.16
C THR A 312 -1.23 13.57 -7.01
N PHE A 313 0.07 13.49 -6.66
CA PHE A 313 1.03 12.63 -7.35
C PHE A 313 0.63 11.15 -7.29
N HIS A 314 0.27 10.64 -6.12
CA HIS A 314 -0.12 9.25 -5.94
C HIS A 314 -1.44 8.90 -6.62
N HIS A 315 -2.41 9.81 -6.57
CA HIS A 315 -3.69 9.66 -7.26
C HIS A 315 -3.49 9.56 -8.77
N ALA A 316 -2.76 10.51 -9.35
CA ALA A 316 -2.48 10.49 -10.78
C ALA A 316 -1.65 9.26 -11.19
N SER A 317 -0.72 8.82 -10.33
CA SER A 317 0.08 7.62 -10.59
C SER A 317 -0.77 6.36 -10.66
N TRP A 318 -1.78 6.23 -9.79
CA TRP A 318 -2.71 5.10 -9.87
C TRP A 318 -3.54 5.15 -11.15
N GLN A 319 -4.14 6.31 -11.48
CA GLN A 319 -4.92 6.47 -12.72
C GLN A 319 -4.09 6.20 -13.98
N HIS A 320 -2.84 6.64 -14.00
CA HIS A 320 -1.92 6.40 -15.12
C HIS A 320 -1.50 4.93 -15.23
N ALA A 321 -1.20 4.29 -14.09
CA ALA A 321 -0.78 2.90 -14.06
C ALA A 321 -1.91 1.94 -14.48
N SER A 322 -3.13 2.22 -14.03
CA SER A 322 -4.32 1.39 -14.27
C SER A 322 -4.94 1.56 -15.67
N GLY A 323 -4.48 2.56 -16.43
CA GLY A 323 -5.08 2.94 -17.72
C GLY A 323 -6.36 3.77 -17.59
N GLY A 324 -6.67 4.29 -16.39
CA GLY A 324 -7.84 5.14 -16.14
C GLY A 324 -7.69 6.56 -16.68
N HIS A 325 -6.45 7.03 -16.89
CA HIS A 325 -6.20 8.35 -17.47
C HIS A 325 -4.88 8.42 -18.23
N VAL A 326 -4.88 9.15 -19.35
CA VAL A 326 -3.68 9.47 -20.13
C VAL A 326 -3.33 10.93 -19.87
N TYR A 327 -2.18 11.17 -19.26
CA TYR A 327 -1.65 12.52 -19.06
C TYR A 327 -0.74 12.90 -20.22
N ALA A 328 -0.85 14.14 -20.70
CA ALA A 328 -0.05 14.71 -21.78
C ALA A 328 1.36 15.14 -21.31
#